data_AF-A0A836VLM0-F1
#
_entry.id   AF-A0A836VLM0-F1
#
_cell.length_a   1.000
_cell.length_b   1.000
_cell.length_c   1.000
_cell.angle_alpha   90.00
_cell.angle_beta   90.00
_cell.angle_gamma   90.00
#
_symmetry.space_group_name_H-M   'P 1'
#
loop_
_entity.id
_entity.type
_entity.pdbx_description
1 polymer ?
#
loop_
_entity_poly.entity_id
_entity_poly.type
_entity_poly.pdbx_seq_one_letter_code
_entity_poly.pdbx_strand_id
1 'polypeptide(L)'
;KILLEGQLFDAKAAFDQDLIDGIATEDGLIDAARAWLMSDAADSEKPWDKHGFKIPGGDVWSQVGMQSFTAGNALLHAKTKGNYPAHQAIMSCLYEGLQVPIDLGLQIESRWFANVLLGNVAKNMIRTFFFHMKDANKLVSRPRGNPVTTFQTVGILGAGMMGAGIAHAAVTAGLDVTLLDTTLDRAKRGKDYCQSLFSDQIKHGHISEQNAKAMLKKLNPTTDFADFADAQLIIEAVFEDRDVKGDVTRKTEAIIKPEVVFASNTSTLPITSLAETSQRPANFIGLHFFSPVHRMKLVEIIRGKETSDSSLALAMDFVKLIGKTPIVVNDSRGFYT
;
A
#
# COMPACT_ATOMS: atom_id res chain seq x y z
N LYS A 1 18.13 -12.40 4.66
CA LYS A 1 16.89 -11.85 4.06
C LYS A 1 16.34 -10.68 4.88
N ILE A 2 16.14 -10.86 6.19
CA ILE A 2 15.66 -9.82 7.13
C ILE A 2 16.35 -8.46 6.90
N LEU A 3 17.68 -8.39 7.01
CA LEU A 3 18.43 -7.14 6.88
C LEU A 3 18.41 -6.56 5.45
N LEU A 4 18.45 -7.41 4.43
CA LEU A 4 18.53 -6.97 3.02
C LEU A 4 17.20 -6.45 2.49
N GLU A 5 16.07 -6.91 3.03
CA GLU A 5 14.74 -6.50 2.57
C GLU A 5 14.04 -5.55 3.55
N GLY A 6 14.59 -5.38 4.77
CA GLY A 6 13.99 -4.52 5.80
C GLY A 6 12.57 -4.95 6.15
N GLN A 7 12.30 -6.25 6.12
CA GLN A 7 10.97 -6.80 6.29
C GLN A 7 10.44 -6.48 7.70
N LEU A 8 9.19 -6.00 7.75
CA LEU A 8 8.47 -5.80 9.00
C LEU A 8 7.73 -7.09 9.37
N PHE A 9 7.75 -7.43 10.65
CA PHE A 9 7.11 -8.62 11.19
C PHE A 9 6.04 -8.20 12.21
N ASP A 10 4.90 -8.88 12.20
CA ASP A 10 4.02 -8.86 13.37
C ASP A 10 4.63 -9.72 14.50
N ALA A 11 4.06 -9.63 15.70
CA ALA A 11 4.59 -10.31 16.87
C ALA A 11 4.68 -11.84 16.67
N LYS A 12 3.70 -12.45 16.00
CA LYS A 12 3.68 -13.89 15.76
C LYS A 12 4.78 -14.29 14.78
N ALA A 13 4.87 -13.61 13.65
CA ALA A 13 5.87 -13.89 12.62
C ALA A 13 7.31 -13.62 13.11
N ALA A 14 7.49 -12.66 14.02
CA ALA A 14 8.77 -12.41 14.68
C ALA A 14 9.14 -13.54 15.65
N PHE A 15 8.18 -14.03 16.44
CA PHE A 15 8.36 -15.15 17.36
C PHE A 15 8.66 -16.46 16.61
N ASP A 16 7.89 -16.76 15.56
CA ASP A 16 8.08 -17.95 14.71
C ASP A 16 9.45 -17.97 13.98
N GLN A 17 10.15 -16.83 13.93
CA GLN A 17 11.50 -16.67 13.36
C GLN A 17 12.59 -16.44 14.40
N ASP A 18 12.29 -16.64 15.69
CA ASP A 18 13.22 -16.45 16.81
C ASP A 18 13.82 -15.03 16.88
N LEU A 19 13.08 -14.02 16.41
CA LEU A 19 13.47 -12.60 16.55
C LEU A 19 13.06 -12.01 17.90
N ILE A 20 12.09 -12.63 18.56
CA ILE A 20 11.64 -12.32 19.92
C ILE A 20 11.41 -13.63 20.67
N ASP A 21 11.64 -13.61 21.98
CA ASP A 21 11.58 -14.82 22.83
C ASP A 21 10.20 -15.09 23.44
N GLY A 22 9.23 -14.17 23.26
CA GLY A 22 7.89 -14.30 23.83
C GLY A 22 6.91 -13.26 23.35
N ILE A 23 5.62 -13.56 23.53
CA ILE A 23 4.49 -12.68 23.18
C ILE A 23 3.62 -12.51 24.43
N ALA A 24 3.26 -11.27 24.73
CA ALA A 24 2.34 -10.92 25.80
C ALA A 24 1.27 -9.93 25.31
N THR A 25 0.19 -9.80 26.07
CA THR A 25 -0.76 -8.69 25.88
C THR A 25 -0.13 -7.37 26.33
N GLU A 26 -0.67 -6.25 25.83
CA GLU A 26 -0.18 -4.91 26.17
C GLU A 26 -0.15 -4.68 27.69
N ASP A 27 -1.24 -5.01 28.38
CA ASP A 27 -1.35 -4.86 29.84
C ASP A 27 -0.45 -5.83 30.62
N GLY A 28 -0.10 -6.98 30.03
CA GLY A 28 0.66 -8.05 30.69
C GLY A 28 2.16 -8.03 30.42
N LEU A 29 2.65 -7.16 29.52
CA LEU A 29 4.02 -7.19 29.03
C LEU A 29 5.06 -7.04 30.14
N ILE A 30 4.84 -6.08 31.06
CA ILE A 30 5.78 -5.80 32.16
C ILE A 30 5.80 -6.96 33.17
N ASP A 31 4.64 -7.55 33.47
CA ASP A 31 4.57 -8.65 34.41
C ASP A 31 5.17 -9.93 33.84
N ALA A 32 4.96 -10.20 32.54
CA ALA A 32 5.63 -11.29 31.84
C ALA A 32 7.16 -11.11 31.84
N ALA A 33 7.65 -9.90 31.58
CA ALA A 33 9.08 -9.59 31.63
C ALA A 33 9.67 -9.79 33.05
N ARG A 34 8.96 -9.34 34.10
CA ARG A 34 9.37 -9.57 35.50
C ARG A 34 9.40 -11.06 35.83
N ALA A 35 8.38 -11.80 35.43
CA ALA A 35 8.31 -13.25 35.66
C ALA A 35 9.48 -13.97 34.98
N TRP A 36 9.82 -13.59 33.74
CA TRP A 36 10.98 -14.13 33.04
C TRP A 36 12.29 -13.82 33.78
N LEU A 37 12.51 -12.59 34.23
CA LEU A 37 13.70 -12.18 34.99
C LEU A 37 13.87 -12.96 36.31
N MET A 38 12.77 -13.37 36.93
CA MET A 38 12.78 -14.16 38.16
C MET A 38 12.87 -15.68 37.93
N SER A 39 12.86 -16.12 36.66
CA SER A 39 12.92 -17.54 36.30
C SER A 39 14.36 -18.03 36.15
N ASP A 40 14.56 -19.35 36.28
CA ASP A 40 15.86 -19.99 36.05
C ASP A 40 16.33 -19.91 34.59
N ALA A 41 15.46 -19.49 33.66
CA ALA A 41 15.78 -19.31 32.25
C ALA A 41 16.40 -17.94 31.94
N ALA A 42 16.39 -17.00 32.89
CA ALA A 42 16.98 -15.69 32.69
C ALA A 42 18.51 -15.80 32.63
N ASP A 43 19.07 -15.44 31.49
CA ASP A 43 20.51 -15.34 31.31
C ASP A 43 20.90 -13.94 30.86
N SER A 44 21.78 -13.30 31.63
CA SER A 44 22.31 -11.98 31.30
C SER A 44 23.40 -12.02 30.24
N GLU A 45 24.08 -13.16 30.08
CA GLU A 45 25.17 -13.33 29.12
C GLU A 45 24.59 -13.72 27.75
N LYS A 46 24.90 -12.90 26.73
CA LYS A 46 24.41 -13.17 25.37
C LYS A 46 25.12 -14.38 24.78
N PRO A 47 24.47 -15.14 23.88
CA PRO A 47 25.05 -16.35 23.33
C PRO A 47 26.44 -16.16 22.71
N TRP A 48 26.69 -15.01 22.08
CA TRP A 48 27.97 -14.68 21.44
C TRP A 48 29.09 -14.28 22.40
N ASP A 49 28.77 -13.98 23.67
CA ASP A 49 29.77 -13.67 24.71
C ASP A 49 30.25 -14.94 25.44
N LYS A 50 29.47 -16.03 25.34
CA LYS A 50 29.78 -17.31 25.97
C LYS A 50 30.98 -18.00 25.31
N HIS A 51 31.85 -18.57 26.15
CA HIS A 51 33.00 -19.33 25.68
C HIS A 51 32.56 -20.50 24.77
N GLY A 52 33.18 -20.60 23.60
CA GLY A 52 32.90 -21.67 22.63
C GLY A 52 31.67 -21.43 21.77
N PHE A 53 31.10 -20.22 21.78
CA PHE A 53 30.07 -19.82 20.83
C PHE A 53 30.50 -20.11 19.39
N LYS A 54 29.55 -20.59 18.59
CA LYS A 54 29.73 -20.82 17.15
C LYS A 54 28.64 -20.09 16.40
N ILE A 55 29.05 -19.36 15.37
CA ILE A 55 28.13 -18.67 14.48
C ILE A 55 27.18 -19.72 13.85
N PRO A 56 25.86 -19.57 13.99
CA PRO A 56 24.90 -20.44 13.31
C PRO A 56 25.11 -20.40 11.79
N GLY A 57 25.25 -21.57 11.17
CA GLY A 57 25.57 -21.69 9.74
C GLY A 57 27.06 -21.66 9.40
N GLY A 58 27.94 -21.54 10.39
CA GLY A 58 29.39 -21.57 10.23
C GLY A 58 30.00 -20.18 10.03
N ASP A 59 31.32 -20.09 10.21
CA ASP A 59 32.06 -18.86 9.94
C ASP A 59 32.10 -18.53 8.42
N VAL A 60 32.60 -17.34 8.07
CA VAL A 60 32.62 -16.86 6.69
C VAL A 60 33.50 -17.70 5.74
N TRP A 61 34.48 -18.45 6.29
CA TRP A 61 35.43 -19.27 5.55
C TRP A 61 35.05 -20.75 5.52
N SER A 62 34.01 -21.13 6.26
CA SER A 62 33.39 -22.44 6.18
C SER A 62 32.81 -22.66 4.77
N GLN A 63 32.62 -23.92 4.38
CA GLN A 63 32.03 -24.25 3.09
C GLN A 63 30.66 -23.57 2.89
N VAL A 64 29.84 -23.54 3.94
CA VAL A 64 28.51 -22.90 3.92
C VAL A 64 28.63 -21.38 3.87
N GLY A 65 29.54 -20.79 4.64
CA GLY A 65 29.82 -19.35 4.63
C GLY A 65 30.27 -18.86 3.26
N MET A 66 31.29 -19.49 2.67
CA MET A 66 31.81 -19.13 1.36
C MET A 66 30.73 -19.20 0.27
N GLN A 67 29.91 -20.26 0.27
CA GLN A 67 28.78 -20.38 -0.65
C GLN A 67 27.74 -19.27 -0.42
N SER A 68 27.39 -19.00 0.84
CA SER A 68 26.36 -18.02 1.21
C SER A 68 26.76 -16.59 0.83
N PHE A 69 27.99 -16.16 1.15
CA PHE A 69 28.46 -14.80 0.84
C PHE A 69 28.72 -14.62 -0.67
N THR A 70 29.30 -15.63 -1.34
CA THR A 70 29.57 -15.55 -2.79
C THR A 70 28.26 -15.53 -3.59
N ALA A 71 27.38 -16.51 -3.37
CA ALA A 71 26.10 -16.58 -4.07
C ALA A 71 25.18 -15.43 -3.63
N GLY A 72 25.17 -15.08 -2.36
CA GLY A 72 24.39 -13.97 -1.81
C GLY A 72 24.74 -12.64 -2.48
N ASN A 73 26.03 -12.32 -2.63
CA ASN A 73 26.47 -11.11 -3.33
C ASN A 73 26.06 -11.12 -4.81
N ALA A 74 26.20 -12.26 -5.50
CA ALA A 74 25.78 -12.38 -6.90
C ALA A 74 24.26 -12.18 -7.08
N LEU A 75 23.44 -12.83 -6.25
CA LEU A 75 21.99 -12.70 -6.25
C LEU A 75 21.55 -11.27 -5.89
N LEU A 76 22.19 -10.67 -4.89
CA LEU A 76 21.93 -9.31 -4.48
C LEU A 76 22.25 -8.33 -5.61
N HIS A 77 23.40 -8.49 -6.27
CA HIS A 77 23.77 -7.66 -7.41
C HIS A 77 22.79 -7.86 -8.57
N ALA A 78 22.38 -9.11 -8.85
CA ALA A 78 21.40 -9.40 -9.89
C ALA A 78 20.05 -8.70 -9.64
N LYS A 79 19.61 -8.62 -8.36
CA LYS A 79 18.36 -7.97 -7.93
C LYS A 79 18.46 -6.44 -7.91
N THR A 80 19.56 -5.90 -7.39
CA THR A 80 19.72 -4.45 -7.13
C THR A 80 20.41 -3.69 -8.25
N LYS A 81 21.09 -4.40 -9.16
CA LYS A 81 21.96 -3.85 -10.22
C LYS A 81 23.03 -2.89 -9.70
N GLY A 82 23.40 -3.00 -8.41
CA GLY A 82 24.36 -2.10 -7.77
C GLY A 82 23.85 -0.69 -7.45
N ASN A 83 22.56 -0.41 -7.63
CA ASN A 83 22.01 0.94 -7.44
C ASN A 83 21.76 1.32 -5.97
N TYR A 84 21.86 0.37 -5.05
CA TYR A 84 21.53 0.56 -3.63
C TYR A 84 22.74 0.25 -2.75
N PRO A 85 23.56 1.25 -2.38
CA PRO A 85 24.81 1.04 -1.64
C PRO A 85 24.58 0.43 -0.25
N ALA A 86 23.41 0.63 0.34
CA ALA A 86 23.05 0.03 1.63
C ALA A 86 23.13 -1.50 1.63
N HIS A 87 22.70 -2.16 0.55
CA HIS A 87 22.72 -3.63 0.52
C HIS A 87 24.15 -4.18 0.46
N GLN A 88 25.03 -3.53 -0.32
CA GLN A 88 26.44 -3.89 -0.36
C GLN A 88 27.09 -3.64 1.00
N ALA A 89 26.82 -2.50 1.63
CA ALA A 89 27.33 -2.16 2.95
C ALA A 89 26.88 -3.17 4.02
N ILE A 90 25.62 -3.63 3.99
CA ILE A 90 25.13 -4.68 4.89
C ILE A 90 25.92 -5.99 4.68
N MET A 91 26.10 -6.42 3.43
CA MET A 91 26.85 -7.65 3.13
C MET A 91 28.32 -7.55 3.56
N SER A 92 28.97 -6.41 3.32
CA SER A 92 30.34 -6.15 3.76
C SER A 92 30.45 -6.10 5.28
N CYS A 93 29.52 -5.42 5.96
CA CYS A 93 29.45 -5.35 7.41
C CYS A 93 29.33 -6.74 8.04
N LEU A 94 28.45 -7.60 7.50
CA LEU A 94 28.30 -8.98 8.00
C LEU A 94 29.55 -9.81 7.71
N TYR A 95 30.11 -9.72 6.52
CA TYR A 95 31.29 -10.50 6.13
C TYR A 95 32.52 -10.12 6.98
N GLU A 96 32.80 -8.83 7.13
CA GLU A 96 33.94 -8.33 7.91
C GLU A 96 33.71 -8.49 9.41
N GLY A 97 32.50 -8.18 9.90
CA GLY A 97 32.14 -8.23 11.32
C GLY A 97 32.17 -9.64 11.91
N LEU A 98 31.78 -10.66 11.15
CA LEU A 98 31.82 -12.06 11.60
C LEU A 98 33.25 -12.64 11.68
N GLN A 99 34.27 -11.91 11.25
CA GLN A 99 35.68 -12.33 11.32
C GLN A 99 36.41 -11.78 12.55
N VAL A 100 35.75 -10.96 13.36
CA VAL A 100 36.36 -10.23 14.48
C VAL A 100 35.52 -10.36 15.76
N PRO A 101 36.08 -10.06 16.94
CA PRO A 101 35.28 -9.93 18.16
C PRO A 101 34.16 -8.89 18.01
N ILE A 102 33.06 -9.07 18.73
CA ILE A 102 31.83 -8.28 18.58
C ILE A 102 32.07 -6.77 18.65
N ASP A 103 32.90 -6.30 19.60
CA ASP A 103 33.22 -4.88 19.75
C ASP A 103 33.86 -4.27 18.48
N LEU A 104 34.75 -5.02 17.83
CA LEU A 104 35.35 -4.58 16.58
C LEU A 104 34.37 -4.70 15.42
N GLY A 105 33.49 -5.71 15.43
CA GLY A 105 32.39 -5.85 14.50
C GLY A 105 31.44 -4.64 14.52
N LEU A 106 31.08 -4.14 15.70
CA LEU A 106 30.26 -2.94 15.87
C LEU A 106 30.97 -1.66 15.37
N GLN A 107 32.30 -1.59 15.49
CA GLN A 107 33.07 -0.49 14.89
C GLN A 107 33.05 -0.56 13.36
N ILE A 108 33.14 -1.75 12.77
CA ILE A 108 33.01 -1.97 11.33
C ILE A 108 31.61 -1.56 10.86
N GLU A 109 30.56 -1.97 11.57
CA GLU A 109 29.18 -1.56 11.32
C GLU A 109 29.04 -0.04 11.31
N SER A 110 29.56 0.64 12.32
CA SER A 110 29.51 2.10 12.44
C SER A 110 30.14 2.81 11.24
N ARG A 111 31.24 2.27 10.70
CA ARG A 111 31.91 2.80 9.50
C ARG A 111 31.08 2.61 8.24
N TRP A 112 30.54 1.40 8.04
CA TRP A 112 29.66 1.11 6.89
C TRP A 112 28.37 1.94 6.95
N PHE A 113 27.79 2.10 8.14
CA PHE A 113 26.63 2.95 8.37
C PHE A 113 26.92 4.40 7.99
N ALA A 114 28.02 4.97 8.49
CA ALA A 114 28.42 6.35 8.17
C ALA A 114 28.65 6.53 6.66
N ASN A 115 29.30 5.57 6.00
CA ASN A 115 29.53 5.58 4.55
C ASN A 115 28.20 5.65 3.76
N VAL A 116 27.21 4.85 4.13
CA VAL A 116 25.88 4.86 3.49
C VAL A 116 25.14 6.16 3.79
N LEU A 117 25.09 6.56 5.07
CA LEU A 117 24.34 7.73 5.54
C LEU A 117 24.80 9.03 4.87
N LEU A 118 26.10 9.20 4.69
CA LEU A 118 26.68 10.40 4.07
C LEU A 118 26.47 10.44 2.55
N GLY A 119 26.15 9.31 1.93
CA GLY A 119 25.90 9.17 0.50
C GLY A 119 24.60 9.81 0.02
N ASN A 120 24.58 10.20 -1.25
CA ASN A 120 23.40 10.85 -1.86
C ASN A 120 22.19 9.91 -1.95
N VAL A 121 22.40 8.60 -2.13
CA VAL A 121 21.31 7.63 -2.23
C VAL A 121 20.52 7.57 -0.92
N ALA A 122 21.19 7.53 0.24
CA ALA A 122 20.52 7.54 1.53
C ALA A 122 19.71 8.83 1.73
N LYS A 123 20.28 10.00 1.41
CA LYS A 123 19.58 11.30 1.48
C LYS A 123 18.35 11.32 0.60
N ASN A 124 18.44 10.83 -0.64
CA ASN A 124 17.32 10.74 -1.57
C ASN A 124 16.20 9.83 -1.05
N MET A 125 16.57 8.65 -0.52
CA MET A 125 15.62 7.70 0.05
C MET A 125 14.94 8.23 1.31
N ILE A 126 15.69 8.87 2.22
CA ILE A 126 15.13 9.50 3.43
C ILE A 126 14.16 10.62 3.03
N ARG A 127 14.57 11.52 2.12
CA ARG A 127 13.72 12.60 1.60
C ARG A 127 12.40 12.06 1.07
N THR A 128 12.45 11.05 0.20
CA THR A 128 11.25 10.51 -0.47
C THR A 128 10.42 9.61 0.43
N PHE A 129 11.01 8.54 0.97
CA PHE A 129 10.28 7.49 1.68
C PHE A 129 9.97 7.81 3.14
N PHE A 130 10.73 8.71 3.78
CA PHE A 130 10.44 9.11 5.16
C PHE A 130 9.67 10.43 5.23
N PHE A 131 10.17 11.51 4.62
CA PHE A 131 9.51 12.81 4.71
C PHE A 131 8.30 12.92 3.77
N HIS A 132 8.51 12.86 2.45
CA HIS A 132 7.42 13.11 1.49
C HIS A 132 6.32 12.04 1.54
N MET A 133 6.68 10.76 1.71
CA MET A 133 5.68 9.69 1.86
C MET A 133 4.83 9.88 3.11
N LYS A 134 5.43 10.32 4.23
CA LYS A 134 4.69 10.61 5.47
C LYS A 134 3.77 11.81 5.30
N ASP A 135 4.23 12.87 4.64
CA ASP A 135 3.41 14.06 4.37
C ASP A 135 2.24 13.73 3.44
N ALA A 136 2.48 12.96 2.39
CA ALA A 136 1.44 12.48 1.47
C ALA A 136 0.39 11.64 2.21
N ASN A 137 0.81 10.66 3.02
CA ASN A 137 -0.11 9.80 3.78
C ASN A 137 -0.83 10.54 4.92
N LYS A 138 -0.23 11.61 5.45
CA LYS A 138 -0.89 12.53 6.40
C LYS A 138 -1.81 13.54 5.72
N LEU A 139 -1.88 13.55 4.40
CA LEU A 139 -2.68 14.48 3.60
C LEU A 139 -2.33 15.94 3.88
N VAL A 140 -1.04 16.29 3.99
CA VAL A 140 -0.61 17.67 4.29
C VAL A 140 -1.12 18.68 3.25
N SER A 141 -1.28 18.26 2.00
CA SER A 141 -1.81 19.08 0.90
C SER A 141 -3.34 19.14 0.83
N ARG A 142 -4.07 18.53 1.78
CA ARG A 142 -5.54 18.54 1.80
C ARG A 142 -6.06 19.97 2.00
N PRO A 143 -7.00 20.45 1.18
CA PRO A 143 -7.60 21.77 1.36
C PRO A 143 -8.18 21.95 2.77
N ARG A 144 -7.76 23.01 3.46
CA ARG A 144 -8.18 23.33 4.83
C ARG A 144 -9.64 23.79 4.87
N GLY A 145 -10.29 23.66 6.02
CA GLY A 145 -11.67 24.13 6.23
C GLY A 145 -12.76 23.15 5.77
N ASN A 146 -12.41 22.07 5.08
CA ASN A 146 -13.36 21.03 4.69
C ASN A 146 -13.44 19.94 5.80
N PRO A 147 -14.65 19.54 6.23
CA PRO A 147 -14.80 18.44 7.18
C PRO A 147 -14.25 17.13 6.59
N VAL A 148 -13.82 16.21 7.45
CA VAL A 148 -13.40 14.87 7.02
C VAL A 148 -14.64 14.09 6.59
N THR A 149 -14.59 13.51 5.39
CA THR A 149 -15.72 12.73 4.86
C THR A 149 -15.70 11.31 5.41
N THR A 150 -16.83 10.85 5.94
CA THR A 150 -17.05 9.45 6.30
C THR A 150 -17.78 8.75 5.16
N PHE A 151 -17.23 7.62 4.71
CA PHE A 151 -17.80 6.83 3.63
C PHE A 151 -18.47 5.56 4.18
N GLN A 152 -19.62 5.23 3.62
CA GLN A 152 -20.37 3.99 3.81
C GLN A 152 -20.57 3.31 2.45
N THR A 153 -21.05 4.06 1.45
CA THR A 153 -21.42 3.51 0.14
C THR A 153 -20.72 4.25 -1.00
N VAL A 154 -20.14 3.49 -1.93
CA VAL A 154 -19.53 4.03 -3.16
C VAL A 154 -20.06 3.31 -4.41
N GLY A 155 -20.21 4.06 -5.49
CA GLY A 155 -20.62 3.55 -6.79
C GLY A 155 -19.43 3.45 -7.75
N ILE A 156 -19.34 2.35 -8.48
CA ILE A 156 -18.29 2.12 -9.48
C ILE A 156 -18.95 1.80 -10.82
N LEU A 157 -18.62 2.58 -11.84
CA LEU A 157 -19.09 2.39 -13.21
C LEU A 157 -18.03 1.65 -14.02
N GLY A 158 -18.39 0.48 -14.56
CA GLY A 158 -17.48 -0.41 -15.29
C GLY A 158 -16.91 -1.50 -14.39
N ALA A 159 -17.10 -2.75 -14.79
CA ALA A 159 -16.65 -3.95 -14.06
C ALA A 159 -15.45 -4.65 -14.74
N GLY A 160 -14.75 -3.92 -15.63
CA GLY A 160 -13.46 -4.34 -16.17
C GLY A 160 -12.37 -4.43 -15.10
N MET A 161 -11.13 -4.70 -15.53
CA MET A 161 -9.98 -4.90 -14.63
C MET A 161 -9.80 -3.74 -13.63
N MET A 162 -9.93 -2.49 -14.09
CA MET A 162 -9.78 -1.31 -13.25
C MET A 162 -10.91 -1.18 -12.23
N GLY A 163 -12.17 -1.16 -12.70
CA GLY A 163 -13.32 -1.02 -11.82
C GLY A 163 -13.46 -2.17 -10.81
N ALA A 164 -13.20 -3.41 -11.21
CA ALA A 164 -13.15 -4.54 -10.29
C ALA A 164 -12.01 -4.41 -9.25
N GLY A 165 -10.84 -3.90 -9.66
CA GLY A 165 -9.74 -3.63 -8.75
C GLY A 165 -10.03 -2.51 -7.74
N ILE A 166 -10.72 -1.45 -8.18
CA ILE A 166 -11.19 -0.34 -7.33
C ILE A 166 -12.27 -0.87 -6.36
N ALA A 167 -13.20 -1.69 -6.85
CA ALA A 167 -14.25 -2.32 -6.04
C ALA A 167 -13.65 -3.18 -4.93
N HIS A 168 -12.66 -4.01 -5.27
CA HIS A 168 -11.90 -4.79 -4.29
C HIS A 168 -11.28 -3.90 -3.22
N ALA A 169 -10.59 -2.82 -3.60
CA ALA A 169 -9.98 -1.89 -2.64
C ALA A 169 -11.01 -1.24 -1.71
N ALA A 170 -12.17 -0.85 -2.24
CA ALA A 170 -13.26 -0.24 -1.46
C ALA A 170 -13.90 -1.24 -0.47
N VAL A 171 -14.21 -2.48 -0.90
CA VAL A 171 -14.77 -3.48 0.03
C VAL A 171 -13.77 -3.95 1.09
N THR A 172 -12.47 -3.99 0.77
CA THR A 172 -11.41 -4.25 1.76
C THR A 172 -11.34 -3.15 2.82
N ALA A 173 -11.60 -1.90 2.43
CA ALA A 173 -11.74 -0.78 3.36
C ALA A 173 -13.06 -0.78 4.16
N GLY A 174 -13.93 -1.77 3.92
CA GLY A 174 -15.19 -1.93 4.64
C GLY A 174 -16.37 -1.17 4.06
N LEU A 175 -16.29 -0.70 2.81
CA LEU A 175 -17.38 0.03 2.15
C LEU A 175 -18.37 -0.91 1.47
N ASP A 176 -19.63 -0.49 1.42
CA ASP A 176 -20.64 -1.04 0.52
C ASP A 176 -20.41 -0.48 -0.88
N VAL A 177 -20.42 -1.37 -1.88
CA VAL A 177 -20.01 -1.05 -3.26
C VAL A 177 -21.08 -1.49 -4.23
N THR A 178 -21.65 -0.55 -4.96
CA THR A 178 -22.45 -0.84 -6.16
C THR A 178 -21.53 -0.88 -7.37
N LEU A 179 -21.45 -2.02 -8.06
CA LEU A 179 -20.61 -2.22 -9.24
C LEU A 179 -21.51 -2.38 -10.48
N LEU A 180 -21.58 -1.34 -11.29
CA LEU A 180 -22.42 -1.32 -12.49
C LEU A 180 -21.62 -1.68 -13.74
N ASP A 181 -22.21 -2.49 -14.62
CA ASP A 181 -21.74 -2.65 -16.00
C ASP A 181 -22.94 -2.73 -16.97
N THR A 182 -22.69 -2.77 -18.27
CA THR A 182 -23.72 -2.80 -19.32
C THR A 182 -24.56 -4.09 -19.28
N THR A 183 -24.01 -5.17 -18.73
CA THR A 183 -24.74 -6.43 -18.52
C THR A 183 -24.44 -7.00 -17.15
N LEU A 184 -25.41 -7.71 -16.57
CA LEU A 184 -25.25 -8.33 -15.26
C LEU A 184 -24.12 -9.38 -15.25
N ASP A 185 -23.90 -10.06 -16.39
CA ASP A 185 -22.76 -10.97 -16.56
C ASP A 185 -21.41 -10.25 -16.39
N ARG A 186 -21.23 -9.07 -17.01
CA ARG A 186 -20.00 -8.28 -16.87
C ARG A 186 -19.81 -7.79 -15.45
N ALA A 187 -20.87 -7.28 -14.82
CA ALA A 187 -20.83 -6.85 -13.43
C ALA A 187 -20.45 -8.02 -12.49
N LYS A 188 -21.03 -9.21 -12.69
CA LYS A 188 -20.69 -10.43 -11.95
C LYS A 188 -19.25 -10.87 -12.17
N ARG A 189 -18.72 -10.79 -13.39
CA ARG A 189 -17.29 -11.07 -13.66
C ARG A 189 -16.34 -10.15 -12.87
N GLY A 190 -16.70 -8.88 -12.68
CA GLY A 190 -15.95 -7.99 -11.79
C GLY A 190 -15.96 -8.44 -10.33
N LYS A 191 -17.10 -8.96 -9.85
CA LYS A 191 -17.21 -9.59 -8.52
C LYS A 191 -16.41 -10.89 -8.42
N ASP A 192 -16.41 -11.73 -9.45
CA ASP A 192 -15.62 -12.96 -9.50
C ASP A 192 -14.12 -12.67 -9.47
N TYR A 193 -13.69 -11.59 -10.14
CA TYR A 193 -12.31 -11.10 -10.03
C TYR A 193 -11.95 -10.74 -8.59
N CYS A 194 -12.80 -10.01 -7.87
CA CYS A 194 -12.60 -9.72 -6.45
C CYS A 194 -12.51 -11.01 -5.62
N GLN A 195 -13.36 -12.00 -5.89
CA GLN A 195 -13.32 -13.31 -5.21
C GLN A 195 -12.00 -14.05 -5.45
N SER A 196 -11.45 -13.97 -6.66
CA SER A 196 -10.15 -14.58 -6.97
C SER A 196 -9.01 -13.94 -6.18
N LEU A 197 -9.04 -12.61 -6.00
CA LEU A 197 -8.05 -11.89 -5.19
C LEU A 197 -8.14 -12.26 -3.72
N PHE A 198 -9.35 -12.38 -3.17
CA PHE A 198 -9.52 -12.87 -1.80
C PHE A 198 -9.07 -14.31 -1.62
N SER A 199 -9.33 -15.18 -2.61
CA SER A 199 -8.85 -16.56 -2.60
C SER A 199 -7.31 -16.63 -2.54
N ASP A 200 -6.63 -15.74 -3.27
CA ASP A 200 -5.17 -15.62 -3.23
C ASP A 200 -4.67 -15.14 -1.86
N GLN A 201 -5.31 -14.13 -1.28
CA GLN A 201 -4.98 -13.63 0.07
C GLN A 201 -5.21 -14.68 1.16
N ILE A 202 -6.25 -15.51 1.05
CA ILE A 202 -6.51 -16.63 1.97
C ILE A 202 -5.40 -17.68 1.85
N LYS A 203 -5.01 -18.05 0.63
CA LYS A 203 -3.90 -19.03 0.41
C LYS A 203 -2.60 -18.57 1.04
N HIS A 204 -2.35 -17.26 1.05
CA HIS A 204 -1.18 -16.64 1.69
C HIS A 204 -1.39 -16.30 3.17
N GLY A 205 -2.53 -16.65 3.76
CA GLY A 205 -2.82 -16.43 5.19
C GLY A 205 -3.03 -14.97 5.58
N HIS A 206 -3.25 -14.07 4.62
CA HIS A 206 -3.43 -12.63 4.89
C HIS A 206 -4.82 -12.28 5.44
N ILE A 207 -5.84 -13.07 5.10
CA ILE A 207 -7.21 -12.89 5.58
C ILE A 207 -7.88 -14.24 5.85
N SER A 208 -8.89 -14.25 6.72
CA SER A 208 -9.73 -15.43 6.94
C SER A 208 -10.82 -15.57 5.88
N GLU A 209 -11.29 -16.80 5.65
CA GLU A 209 -12.44 -17.05 4.76
C GLU A 209 -13.70 -16.29 5.19
N GLN A 210 -13.94 -16.16 6.49
CA GLN A 210 -15.10 -15.46 7.04
C GLN A 210 -15.05 -13.97 6.67
N ASN A 211 -13.88 -13.34 6.82
CA ASN A 211 -13.68 -11.93 6.46
C ASN A 211 -13.83 -11.71 4.96
N ALA A 212 -13.25 -12.59 4.14
CA ALA A 212 -13.41 -12.53 2.68
C ALA A 212 -14.88 -12.62 2.25
N LYS A 213 -15.64 -13.57 2.82
CA LYS A 213 -17.09 -13.71 2.56
C LYS A 213 -17.87 -12.48 3.01
N ALA A 214 -17.52 -11.88 4.15
CA ALA A 214 -18.16 -10.65 4.62
C ALA A 214 -17.89 -9.47 3.69
N MET A 215 -16.66 -9.29 3.21
CA MET A 215 -16.31 -8.22 2.26
C MET A 215 -17.00 -8.43 0.89
N LEU A 216 -17.06 -9.66 0.38
CA LEU A 216 -17.76 -9.95 -0.89
C LEU A 216 -19.27 -9.72 -0.84
N LYS A 217 -19.89 -9.80 0.35
CA LYS A 217 -21.31 -9.47 0.52
C LYS A 217 -21.60 -7.98 0.34
N LYS A 218 -20.61 -7.12 0.61
CA LYS A 218 -20.71 -5.67 0.41
C LYS A 218 -20.66 -5.25 -1.06
N LEU A 219 -20.28 -6.16 -1.96
CA LEU A 219 -20.21 -5.90 -3.40
C LEU A 219 -21.52 -6.30 -4.08
N ASN A 220 -22.27 -5.31 -4.56
CA ASN A 220 -23.52 -5.45 -5.29
C ASN A 220 -23.32 -5.23 -6.80
N PRO A 221 -23.21 -6.29 -7.62
CA PRO A 221 -23.13 -6.16 -9.08
C PRO A 221 -24.52 -5.87 -9.66
N THR A 222 -24.62 -4.85 -10.51
CA THR A 222 -25.90 -4.40 -11.08
C THR A 222 -25.76 -3.91 -12.53
N THR A 223 -26.91 -3.65 -13.15
CA THR A 223 -27.04 -2.92 -14.42
C THR A 223 -27.88 -1.65 -14.27
N ASP A 224 -28.45 -1.41 -13.10
CA ASP A 224 -29.38 -0.31 -12.87
C ASP A 224 -28.67 0.89 -12.23
N PHE A 225 -28.77 2.06 -12.87
CA PHE A 225 -28.22 3.30 -12.32
C PHE A 225 -28.96 3.74 -11.06
N ALA A 226 -30.21 3.31 -10.86
CA ALA A 226 -31.00 3.62 -9.66
C ALA A 226 -30.31 3.13 -8.37
N ASP A 227 -29.49 2.08 -8.45
CA ASP A 227 -28.73 1.53 -7.31
C ASP A 227 -27.60 2.46 -6.82
N PHE A 228 -27.40 3.61 -7.46
CA PHE A 228 -26.49 4.66 -7.00
C PHE A 228 -27.16 5.75 -6.14
N ALA A 229 -28.46 5.65 -5.85
CA ALA A 229 -29.19 6.69 -5.10
C ALA A 229 -28.55 7.09 -3.76
N ASP A 230 -27.93 6.12 -3.07
CA ASP A 230 -27.25 6.32 -1.78
C ASP A 230 -25.72 6.39 -1.87
N ALA A 231 -25.15 6.38 -3.08
CA ALA A 231 -23.70 6.49 -3.25
C ALA A 231 -23.21 7.88 -2.79
N GLN A 232 -22.12 7.89 -2.02
CA GLN A 232 -21.49 9.13 -1.54
C GLN A 232 -20.31 9.58 -2.43
N LEU A 233 -19.84 8.69 -3.30
CA LEU A 233 -18.81 8.92 -4.30
C LEU A 233 -19.06 7.98 -5.47
N ILE A 234 -18.96 8.51 -6.69
CA ILE A 234 -18.95 7.73 -7.92
C ILE A 234 -17.54 7.67 -8.48
N ILE A 235 -17.09 6.49 -8.90
CA ILE A 235 -15.82 6.29 -9.59
C ILE A 235 -16.09 5.62 -10.94
N GLU A 236 -15.84 6.36 -12.00
CA GLU A 236 -16.03 5.93 -13.37
C GLU A 236 -14.76 5.28 -13.92
N ALA A 237 -14.85 4.01 -14.31
CA ALA A 237 -13.78 3.22 -14.92
C ALA A 237 -14.28 2.47 -16.18
N VAL A 238 -15.05 3.17 -17.01
CA VAL A 238 -15.52 2.70 -18.32
C VAL A 238 -14.48 2.95 -19.41
N PHE A 239 -14.81 2.58 -20.65
CA PHE A 239 -13.90 2.67 -21.79
C PHE A 239 -13.41 4.11 -22.00
N GLU A 240 -12.17 4.25 -22.49
CA GLU A 240 -11.49 5.55 -22.68
C GLU A 240 -12.00 6.28 -23.92
N ASP A 241 -13.28 6.64 -23.90
CA ASP A 241 -13.98 7.36 -24.96
C ASP A 241 -14.85 8.48 -24.36
N ARG A 242 -14.86 9.64 -25.02
CA ARG A 242 -15.52 10.85 -24.52
C ARG A 242 -17.03 10.74 -24.52
N ASP A 243 -17.60 10.14 -25.55
CA ASP A 243 -19.06 10.03 -25.68
C ASP A 243 -19.58 9.01 -24.67
N VAL A 244 -18.86 7.90 -24.49
CA VAL A 244 -19.16 6.90 -23.48
C VAL A 244 -19.10 7.50 -22.06
N LYS A 245 -18.01 8.21 -21.73
CA LYS A 245 -17.85 8.85 -20.41
C LYS A 245 -18.89 9.95 -20.18
N GLY A 246 -19.20 10.74 -21.19
CA GLY A 246 -20.24 11.78 -21.12
C GLY A 246 -21.64 11.21 -20.92
N ASP A 247 -21.97 10.10 -21.59
CA ASP A 247 -23.26 9.42 -21.44
C ASP A 247 -23.43 8.86 -20.02
N VAL A 248 -22.43 8.14 -19.50
CA VAL A 248 -22.51 7.59 -18.13
C VAL A 248 -22.53 8.69 -17.07
N THR A 249 -21.82 9.81 -17.29
CA THR A 249 -21.87 10.98 -16.39
C THR A 249 -23.30 11.51 -16.29
N ARG A 250 -23.95 11.81 -17.42
CA ARG A 250 -25.33 12.33 -17.44
C ARG A 250 -26.33 11.37 -16.81
N LYS A 251 -26.25 10.07 -17.14
CA LYS A 251 -27.15 9.04 -16.58
C LYS A 251 -26.98 8.91 -15.07
N THR A 252 -25.75 8.99 -14.57
CA THR A 252 -25.48 8.88 -13.14
C THR A 252 -25.91 10.14 -12.38
N GLU A 253 -25.63 11.32 -12.92
CA GLU A 253 -26.02 12.60 -12.30
C GLU A 253 -27.53 12.78 -12.17
N ALA A 254 -28.31 12.15 -13.05
CA ALA A 254 -29.77 12.13 -12.95
C ALA A 254 -30.28 11.37 -11.70
N ILE A 255 -29.46 10.50 -11.10
CA ILE A 255 -29.84 9.65 -9.96
C ILE A 255 -29.18 10.11 -8.66
N ILE A 256 -27.89 10.42 -8.70
CA ILE A 256 -27.12 10.74 -7.49
C ILE A 256 -27.49 12.11 -6.91
N LYS A 257 -27.36 12.24 -5.58
CA LYS A 257 -27.64 13.50 -4.87
C LYS A 257 -26.73 14.64 -5.37
N PRO A 258 -27.19 15.91 -5.36
CA PRO A 258 -26.45 17.08 -5.85
C PRO A 258 -25.02 17.20 -5.35
N GLU A 259 -24.78 16.84 -4.09
CA GLU A 259 -23.52 16.95 -3.38
C GLU A 259 -22.50 15.83 -3.69
N VAL A 260 -22.91 14.77 -4.37
CA VAL A 260 -22.05 13.60 -4.64
C VAL A 260 -20.95 13.96 -5.62
N VAL A 261 -19.72 13.59 -5.28
CA VAL A 261 -18.55 13.74 -6.16
C VAL A 261 -18.56 12.65 -7.22
N PHE A 262 -18.33 13.05 -8.47
CA PHE A 262 -18.13 12.15 -9.61
C PHE A 262 -16.65 12.16 -10.00
N ALA A 263 -15.99 11.02 -9.85
CA ALA A 263 -14.59 10.86 -10.17
C ALA A 263 -14.38 10.02 -11.43
N SER A 264 -13.55 10.45 -12.37
CA SER A 264 -13.14 9.65 -13.53
C SER A 264 -11.76 9.02 -13.33
N ASN A 265 -11.64 7.74 -13.65
CA ASN A 265 -10.39 6.97 -13.72
C ASN A 265 -9.77 7.01 -15.14
N THR A 266 -9.99 8.09 -15.90
CA THR A 266 -9.32 8.28 -17.18
C THR A 266 -7.81 8.37 -17.00
N SER A 267 -7.04 7.93 -18.00
CA SER A 267 -5.58 8.00 -18.00
C SER A 267 -5.04 9.12 -18.88
N THR A 268 -5.84 9.66 -19.80
CA THR A 268 -5.35 10.64 -20.79
C THR A 268 -6.27 11.81 -21.08
N LEU A 269 -7.58 11.65 -20.89
CA LEU A 269 -8.56 12.68 -21.24
C LEU A 269 -8.56 13.77 -20.18
N PRO A 270 -8.36 15.05 -20.53
CA PRO A 270 -8.38 16.13 -19.55
C PRO A 270 -9.69 16.17 -18.76
N ILE A 271 -9.59 16.26 -17.43
CA ILE A 271 -10.72 16.27 -16.51
C ILE A 271 -11.62 17.47 -16.77
N THR A 272 -11.03 18.63 -17.05
CA THR A 272 -11.77 19.85 -17.39
C THR A 272 -12.70 19.63 -18.57
N SER A 273 -12.27 18.85 -19.56
CA SER A 273 -13.07 18.59 -20.75
C SER A 273 -14.12 17.50 -20.53
N LEU A 274 -13.86 16.51 -19.67
CA LEU A 274 -14.90 15.54 -19.28
C LEU A 274 -16.01 16.21 -18.45
N ALA A 275 -15.61 17.15 -17.57
CA ALA A 275 -16.53 17.91 -16.72
C ALA A 275 -17.50 18.82 -17.51
N GLU A 276 -17.24 19.13 -18.78
CA GLU A 276 -18.18 19.89 -19.63
C GLU A 276 -19.53 19.17 -19.83
N THR A 277 -19.56 17.85 -19.64
CA THR A 277 -20.78 17.04 -19.72
C THR A 277 -21.53 16.91 -18.39
N SER A 278 -20.91 17.35 -17.29
CA SER A 278 -21.47 17.38 -15.95
C SER A 278 -22.31 18.63 -15.75
N GLN A 279 -23.46 18.50 -15.09
CA GLN A 279 -24.25 19.64 -14.62
C GLN A 279 -23.65 20.27 -13.35
N ARG A 280 -22.68 19.59 -12.73
CA ARG A 280 -22.08 19.93 -11.43
C ARG A 280 -20.55 19.84 -11.52
N PRO A 281 -19.90 20.62 -12.42
CA PRO A 281 -18.47 20.49 -12.69
C PRO A 281 -17.58 20.72 -11.45
N ALA A 282 -18.07 21.46 -10.44
CA ALA A 282 -17.42 21.61 -9.15
C ALA A 282 -17.23 20.29 -8.38
N ASN A 283 -18.11 19.31 -8.64
CA ASN A 283 -18.12 17.98 -8.04
C ASN A 283 -17.46 16.93 -8.94
N PHE A 284 -16.88 17.34 -10.08
CA PHE A 284 -16.20 16.45 -11.01
C PHE A 284 -14.69 16.48 -10.76
N ILE A 285 -14.06 15.30 -10.64
CA ILE A 285 -12.62 15.17 -10.33
C ILE A 285 -11.99 13.97 -11.06
N GLY A 286 -10.67 13.95 -11.21
CA GLY A 286 -9.95 12.74 -11.60
C GLY A 286 -9.51 11.92 -10.39
N LEU A 287 -9.75 10.60 -10.43
CA LEU A 287 -9.17 9.62 -9.52
C LEU A 287 -8.51 8.52 -10.36
N HIS A 288 -7.26 8.74 -10.74
CA HIS A 288 -6.51 7.84 -11.61
C HIS A 288 -5.77 6.77 -10.78
N PHE A 289 -6.25 5.54 -10.92
CA PHE A 289 -5.68 4.33 -10.37
C PHE A 289 -4.77 3.63 -11.38
N PHE A 290 -3.83 2.85 -10.88
CA PHE A 290 -2.85 2.12 -11.70
C PHE A 290 -3.09 0.62 -11.65
N SER A 291 -2.99 -0.05 -12.80
CA SER A 291 -3.12 -1.50 -12.88
C SER A 291 -1.83 -2.21 -12.45
N PRO A 292 -1.90 -3.32 -11.70
CA PRO A 292 -3.10 -3.86 -11.05
C PRO A 292 -3.43 -3.12 -9.75
N VAL A 293 -4.69 -2.68 -9.60
CA VAL A 293 -5.12 -1.76 -8.53
C VAL A 293 -4.86 -2.30 -7.12
N HIS A 294 -4.95 -3.61 -6.90
CA HIS A 294 -4.71 -4.21 -5.58
C HIS A 294 -3.24 -4.16 -5.14
N ARG A 295 -2.28 -3.97 -6.06
CA ARG A 295 -0.84 -3.86 -5.74
C ARG A 295 -0.34 -2.43 -5.74
N MET A 296 -0.85 -1.61 -6.67
CA MET A 296 -0.39 -0.23 -6.82
C MET A 296 -0.88 0.65 -5.68
N LYS A 297 0.05 1.34 -5.01
CA LYS A 297 -0.24 2.18 -3.84
C LYS A 297 -0.61 3.62 -4.20
N LEU A 298 -0.14 4.12 -5.33
CA LEU A 298 -0.39 5.49 -5.77
C LEU A 298 -1.82 5.64 -6.31
N VAL A 299 -2.45 6.77 -6.01
CA VAL A 299 -3.59 7.30 -6.75
C VAL A 299 -3.29 8.74 -7.11
N GLU A 300 -3.42 9.06 -8.39
CA GLU A 300 -3.28 10.42 -8.88
C GLU A 300 -4.66 11.11 -8.83
N ILE A 301 -4.76 12.18 -8.06
CA ILE A 301 -5.97 12.99 -7.93
C ILE A 301 -5.82 14.21 -8.82
N ILE A 302 -6.61 14.29 -9.88
CA ILE A 302 -6.50 15.32 -10.90
C ILE A 302 -7.56 16.40 -10.66
N ARG A 303 -7.10 17.62 -10.41
CA ARG A 303 -7.93 18.80 -10.24
C ARG A 303 -8.24 19.43 -11.60
N GLY A 304 -9.48 19.29 -12.04
CA GLY A 304 -10.02 20.03 -13.18
C GLY A 304 -10.18 21.52 -12.85
N LYS A 305 -10.38 22.35 -13.88
CA LYS A 305 -10.48 23.81 -13.73
C LYS A 305 -11.55 24.26 -12.74
N GLU A 306 -12.73 23.62 -12.79
CA GLU A 306 -13.88 23.96 -11.94
C GLU A 306 -13.92 23.12 -10.66
N THR A 307 -13.07 22.09 -10.52
CA THR A 307 -13.09 21.18 -9.37
C THR A 307 -12.89 21.96 -8.05
N SER A 308 -13.84 21.80 -7.14
CA SER A 308 -13.84 22.50 -5.86
C SER A 308 -12.84 21.91 -4.87
N ASP A 309 -12.47 22.73 -3.88
CA ASP A 309 -11.62 22.29 -2.77
C ASP A 309 -12.30 21.20 -1.92
N SER A 310 -13.64 21.21 -1.83
CA SER A 310 -14.38 20.17 -1.11
C SER A 310 -14.31 18.82 -1.82
N SER A 311 -14.41 18.80 -3.16
CA SER A 311 -14.26 17.59 -3.97
C SER A 311 -12.85 17.02 -3.88
N LEU A 312 -11.84 17.88 -3.91
CA LEU A 312 -10.44 17.49 -3.72
C LEU A 312 -10.20 16.92 -2.31
N ALA A 313 -10.73 17.56 -1.27
CA ALA A 313 -10.61 17.07 0.10
C ALA A 313 -11.28 15.70 0.30
N LEU A 314 -12.49 15.52 -0.24
CA LEU A 314 -13.22 14.25 -0.22
C LEU A 314 -12.46 13.13 -0.95
N ALA A 315 -11.92 13.42 -2.13
CA ALA A 315 -11.11 12.47 -2.89
C ALA A 315 -9.85 12.04 -2.12
N MET A 316 -9.16 12.98 -1.46
CA MET A 316 -8.00 12.68 -0.62
C MET A 316 -8.35 11.81 0.58
N ASP A 317 -9.50 12.06 1.23
CA ASP A 317 -10.00 11.24 2.34
C ASP A 317 -10.32 9.82 1.88
N PHE A 318 -10.96 9.66 0.71
CA PHE A 318 -11.25 8.35 0.13
C PHE A 318 -9.98 7.56 -0.17
N VAL A 319 -8.99 8.18 -0.84
CA VAL A 319 -7.72 7.52 -1.18
C VAL A 319 -6.99 7.03 0.07
N LYS A 320 -7.00 7.85 1.14
CA LYS A 320 -6.42 7.45 2.44
C LYS A 320 -7.20 6.29 3.08
N LEU A 321 -8.53 6.34 3.06
CA LEU A 321 -9.40 5.30 3.62
C LEU A 321 -9.10 3.92 3.01
N ILE A 322 -8.89 3.86 1.70
CA ILE A 322 -8.57 2.61 0.98
C ILE A 322 -7.09 2.20 1.08
N GLY A 323 -6.32 2.83 1.97
CA GLY A 323 -4.92 2.47 2.23
C GLY A 323 -3.97 2.76 1.06
N LYS A 324 -4.28 3.80 0.28
CA LYS A 324 -3.46 4.28 -0.85
C LYS A 324 -2.87 5.66 -0.56
N THR A 325 -1.86 6.03 -1.32
CA THR A 325 -1.12 7.29 -1.21
C THR A 325 -1.55 8.24 -2.31
N PRO A 326 -2.14 9.41 -1.99
CA PRO A 326 -2.54 10.38 -2.99
C PRO A 326 -1.38 11.28 -3.43
N ILE A 327 -1.39 11.64 -4.71
CA ILE A 327 -0.73 12.85 -5.22
C ILE A 327 -1.78 13.75 -5.85
N VAL A 328 -1.62 15.07 -5.72
CA VAL A 328 -2.53 16.04 -6.33
C VAL A 328 -1.84 16.68 -7.52
N VAL A 329 -2.48 16.63 -8.67
CA VAL A 329 -1.99 17.20 -9.92
C VAL A 329 -3.04 18.11 -10.53
N ASN A 330 -2.61 19.15 -11.25
CA ASN A 330 -3.51 19.98 -12.03
C ASN A 330 -3.78 19.32 -13.38
N ASP A 331 -4.98 19.54 -13.90
CA ASP A 331 -5.40 18.98 -15.17
C ASP A 331 -4.49 19.42 -16.33
N SER A 332 -4.01 18.42 -17.06
CA SER A 332 -3.25 18.54 -18.30
C SER A 332 -3.41 17.21 -19.03
N ARG A 333 -3.35 17.22 -20.35
CA ARG A 333 -3.42 15.96 -21.12
C ARG A 333 -2.26 15.04 -20.72
N GLY A 334 -2.58 13.82 -20.33
CA GLY A 334 -1.61 12.83 -19.83
C GLY A 334 -1.13 13.08 -18.39
N PHE A 335 -1.70 14.06 -17.69
CA PHE A 335 -1.46 14.32 -16.26
C PHE A 335 0.03 14.39 -15.89
N TYR A 336 0.46 13.64 -14.85
CA TYR A 336 1.87 13.55 -14.44
C TYR A 336 2.50 12.19 -14.76
N THR A 337 1.76 11.08 -14.58
CA THR A 337 2.29 9.71 -14.72
C THR A 337 2.24 9.16 -16.13
#